data_AF-A0A951KJL3-F1
#
_entry.id   AF-A0A951KJL3-F1
#
_cell.length_a   1.000
_cell.length_b   1.000
_cell.length_c   1.000
_cell.angle_alpha   90.00
_cell.angle_beta   90.00
_cell.angle_gamma   90.00
#
_symmetry.space_group_name_H-M   'P 1'
#
loop_
_entity.id
_entity.type
_entity.pdbx_description
1 polymer ?
#
loop_
_entity_poly.entity_id
_entity_poly.type
_entity_poly.pdbx_seq_one_letter_code
_entity_poly.pdbx_strand_id
1 'polypeptide(L)'
;MLKAGTAARRRTQSWETPQPPAEVRQGIETLLRSIDALLQESADWVGHIKILISSGAETSYGSITTAGDTPRWSGTLTAPISQAELTVYAAIYTLTDAQVAAAVDQALAADLFTAA
;
A
#
# COMPACT_ATOMS: atom_id res chain seq x y z
N MET A 1 -18.90 -9.59 16.79
CA MET A 1 -18.08 -9.16 15.63
C MET A 1 -16.72 -8.76 16.16
N LEU A 2 -15.63 -9.31 15.61
CA LEU A 2 -14.28 -8.80 15.89
C LEU A 2 -14.19 -7.40 15.26
N LYS A 3 -13.95 -6.37 16.06
CA LYS A 3 -13.66 -5.03 15.55
C LYS A 3 -12.29 -5.07 14.88
N ALA A 4 -12.20 -4.64 13.63
CA ALA A 4 -10.91 -4.45 12.96
C ALA A 4 -10.31 -3.11 13.35
N GLY A 5 -8.99 -3.07 13.52
CA GLY A 5 -8.22 -1.84 13.50
C GLY A 5 -8.09 -1.36 12.06
N THR A 6 -8.24 -0.07 11.83
CA THR A 6 -8.32 0.52 10.48
C THR A 6 -7.38 1.70 10.31
N ALA A 7 -6.84 1.83 9.09
CA ALA A 7 -6.12 3.02 8.66
C ALA A 7 -6.39 3.29 7.18
N ALA A 8 -6.58 4.57 6.84
CA ALA A 8 -6.67 5.03 5.47
C ALA A 8 -5.73 6.23 5.28
N ARG A 9 -4.91 6.20 4.23
CA ARG A 9 -4.00 7.29 3.85
C ARG A 9 -4.10 7.55 2.36
N ARG A 10 -3.96 8.82 1.99
CA ARG A 10 -3.91 9.27 0.61
C ARG A 10 -2.71 10.19 0.45
N ARG A 11 -1.94 10.00 -0.63
CA ARG A 11 -0.86 10.90 -1.01
C ARG A 11 -0.82 11.07 -2.52
N THR A 12 -0.41 12.24 -2.96
CA THR A 12 0.00 12.45 -4.36
C THR A 12 1.46 12.08 -4.47
N GLN A 13 1.78 11.23 -5.43
CA GLN A 13 3.14 10.89 -5.80
C GLN A 13 3.47 11.56 -7.13
N SER A 14 4.62 12.20 -7.20
CA SER A 14 5.16 12.79 -8.41
C SER A 14 6.58 12.31 -8.62
N TRP A 15 6.99 12.18 -9.87
CA TRP A 15 8.34 11.78 -10.28
C TRP A 15 8.84 12.72 -11.37
N GLU A 16 10.11 13.12 -11.29
CA GLU A 16 10.73 13.97 -12.33
C GLU A 16 10.80 13.24 -13.68
N THR A 17 11.12 11.95 -13.64
CA THR A 17 11.09 11.06 -14.80
C THR A 17 9.86 10.16 -14.73
N PRO A 18 9.05 10.06 -15.81
CA PRO A 18 7.90 9.16 -15.85
C PRO A 18 8.28 7.71 -15.52
N GLN A 19 7.61 7.14 -14.52
CA GLN A 19 7.87 5.78 -14.07
C GLN A 19 7.11 4.77 -14.93
N PRO A 20 7.76 3.73 -15.45
CA PRO A 20 7.07 2.68 -16.20
C PRO A 20 6.16 1.87 -15.26
N PRO A 21 5.06 1.28 -15.78
CA PRO A 21 4.09 0.52 -14.97
C PRO A 21 4.69 -0.57 -14.06
N ALA A 22 5.76 -1.24 -14.52
CA ALA A 22 6.42 -2.29 -13.76
C ALA A 22 7.12 -1.76 -12.50
N GLU A 23 7.79 -0.61 -12.59
CA GLU A 23 8.47 0.03 -11.46
C GLU A 23 7.45 0.56 -10.44
N VAL A 24 6.36 1.15 -10.93
CA VAL A 24 5.24 1.57 -10.07
C VAL A 24 4.69 0.36 -9.32
N ARG A 25 4.45 -0.75 -10.02
CA ARG A 25 3.95 -1.99 -9.41
C ARG A 25 4.93 -2.54 -8.36
N GLN A 26 6.23 -2.52 -8.66
CA GLN A 26 7.26 -3.02 -7.76
C GLN A 26 7.31 -2.23 -6.46
N GLY A 27 7.30 -0.90 -6.50
CA GLY A 27 7.39 -0.15 -5.24
C GLY A 27 6.09 -0.13 -4.43
N ILE A 28 4.92 -0.28 -5.07
CA ILE A 28 3.68 -0.62 -4.35
C ILE A 28 3.78 -1.99 -3.67
N GLU A 29 4.42 -2.96 -4.33
CA GLU A 29 4.70 -4.27 -3.71
C GLU A 29 5.61 -4.14 -2.49
N THR A 30 6.68 -3.35 -2.61
CA THR A 30 7.57 -3.02 -1.50
C THR A 30 6.79 -2.37 -0.36
N LEU A 31 5.93 -1.39 -0.64
CA LEU A 31 5.12 -0.74 0.37
C LEU A 31 4.15 -1.72 1.06
N LEU A 32 3.49 -2.60 0.31
CA LEU A 32 2.65 -3.67 0.89
C LEU A 32 3.43 -4.56 1.85
N ARG A 33 4.64 -4.98 1.44
CA ARG A 33 5.52 -5.84 2.26
C ARG A 33 6.04 -5.12 3.50
N SER A 34 6.35 -3.83 3.40
CA SER A 34 6.75 -3.03 4.56
C SER A 34 5.62 -2.90 5.58
N ILE A 35 4.38 -2.64 5.13
CA ILE A 35 3.22 -2.60 6.02
C ILE A 35 3.00 -3.97 6.66
N ASP A 36 3.06 -5.05 5.87
CA ASP A 36 2.93 -6.42 6.37
C ASP A 36 3.94 -6.74 7.48
N ALA A 37 5.22 -6.44 7.25
CA ALA A 37 6.28 -6.67 8.23
C ALA A 37 6.04 -5.90 9.54
N LEU A 38 5.69 -4.61 9.46
CA LEU A 38 5.42 -3.78 10.63
C LEU A 38 4.18 -4.25 11.42
N LEU A 39 3.17 -4.79 10.75
CA LEU A 39 2.01 -5.38 11.44
C LEU A 39 2.37 -6.70 12.13
N GLN A 40 3.22 -7.51 11.50
CA GLN A 40 3.71 -8.78 12.07
C GLN A 40 4.58 -8.59 13.33
N GLU A 41 5.21 -7.43 13.52
CA GLU A 41 5.89 -7.11 14.78
C GLU A 41 4.92 -7.09 15.99
N SER A 42 3.64 -6.80 15.75
CA SER A 42 2.61 -6.80 16.79
C SER A 42 1.97 -8.17 17.01
N ALA A 43 1.65 -8.89 15.93
CA ALA A 43 1.08 -10.24 15.93
C ALA A 43 0.93 -10.78 14.50
N ASP A 44 0.74 -12.10 14.36
CA ASP A 44 0.11 -12.65 13.15
C ASP A 44 -1.26 -11.99 12.94
N TRP A 45 -1.55 -11.64 11.68
CA TRP A 45 -2.73 -10.85 11.37
C TRP A 45 -3.55 -11.42 10.21
N VAL A 46 -4.85 -11.18 10.27
CA VAL A 46 -5.82 -11.50 9.21
C VAL A 46 -6.64 -10.23 8.94
N GLY A 47 -6.90 -9.92 7.67
CA GLY A 47 -7.59 -8.70 7.31
C GLY A 47 -7.48 -8.38 5.84
N HIS A 48 -7.22 -7.12 5.54
CA HIS A 48 -6.87 -6.69 4.19
C HIS A 48 -6.04 -5.43 4.24
N ILE A 49 -5.01 -5.39 3.40
CA ILE A 49 -4.29 -4.18 3.03
C ILE A 49 -4.46 -4.03 1.53
N LYS A 50 -4.92 -2.87 1.09
CA LYS A 50 -5.12 -2.53 -0.30
C LYS A 50 -4.44 -1.21 -0.59
N ILE A 51 -3.63 -1.18 -1.64
CA ILE A 51 -2.99 0.02 -2.13
C ILE A 51 -3.45 0.26 -3.56
N LEU A 52 -4.22 1.32 -3.76
CA LEU A 52 -4.67 1.79 -5.07
C LEU A 52 -3.71 2.86 -5.56
N ILE A 53 -3.33 2.76 -6.83
CA ILE A 53 -2.64 3.80 -7.58
C ILE A 53 -3.53 4.25 -8.75
N SER A 54 -3.69 5.56 -8.91
CA SER A 54 -4.50 6.17 -9.97
C SER A 54 -3.71 7.23 -10.70
N SER A 55 -3.58 7.11 -12.03
CA SER A 55 -2.99 8.13 -12.90
C SER A 55 -4.01 9.19 -13.37
N GLY A 56 -5.26 9.09 -12.89
CA GLY A 56 -6.41 9.87 -13.37
C GLY A 56 -7.15 9.20 -14.53
N ALA A 57 -6.42 8.57 -15.47
CA ALA A 57 -7.01 7.82 -16.57
C ALA A 57 -7.07 6.30 -16.31
N GLU A 58 -6.08 5.79 -15.59
CA GLU A 58 -5.94 4.35 -15.31
C GLU A 58 -5.82 4.12 -13.81
N THR A 59 -6.22 2.93 -13.37
CA THR A 59 -6.07 2.51 -11.97
C THR A 59 -5.53 1.09 -11.90
N SER A 60 -4.67 0.87 -10.91
CA SER A 60 -4.23 -0.46 -10.52
C SER A 60 -4.21 -0.54 -8.99
N TYR A 61 -4.36 -1.73 -8.44
CA TYR A 61 -4.18 -1.93 -7.01
C TYR A 61 -3.53 -3.27 -6.69
N GLY A 62 -2.68 -3.23 -5.67
CA GLY A 62 -2.12 -4.39 -5.01
C GLY A 62 -2.83 -4.63 -3.68
N SER A 63 -2.94 -5.88 -3.26
CA SER A 63 -3.54 -6.23 -1.97
C SER A 63 -2.99 -7.52 -1.36
N ILE A 64 -3.04 -7.60 -0.04
CA ILE A 64 -2.73 -8.78 0.77
C ILE A 64 -3.84 -8.97 1.82
N THR A 65 -4.16 -10.22 2.15
CA THR A 65 -5.32 -10.56 3.01
C THR A 65 -4.93 -11.22 4.32
N THR A 66 -3.74 -11.81 4.40
CA THR A 66 -3.16 -12.34 5.63
C THR A 66 -1.68 -12.02 5.68
N ALA A 67 -1.09 -12.13 6.88
CA ALA A 67 0.35 -12.02 7.07
C ALA A 67 1.13 -12.94 6.10
N GLY A 68 2.17 -12.40 5.45
CA GLY A 68 3.02 -13.15 4.54
C GLY A 68 2.40 -13.54 3.19
N ASP A 69 1.17 -13.07 2.88
CA ASP A 69 0.54 -13.30 1.59
C ASP A 69 1.37 -12.73 0.43
N THR A 70 1.32 -13.40 -0.72
CA THR A 70 1.81 -12.80 -1.97
C THR A 70 0.82 -11.72 -2.45
N PRO A 71 1.29 -10.51 -2.79
CA PRO A 71 0.43 -9.45 -3.30
C PRO A 71 -0.39 -9.88 -4.53
N ARG A 72 -1.70 -9.69 -4.43
CA ARG A 72 -2.65 -9.90 -5.52
C ARG A 72 -2.94 -8.58 -6.21
N TRP A 73 -3.05 -8.64 -7.54
CA TRP A 73 -3.13 -7.46 -8.39
C TRP A 73 -4.40 -7.42 -9.21
N SER A 74 -4.90 -6.22 -9.45
CA SER A 74 -6.03 -5.95 -10.34
C SER A 74 -5.95 -4.53 -10.89
N GLY A 75 -6.65 -4.29 -12.01
CA GLY A 75 -6.47 -3.08 -12.80
C GLY A 75 -5.13 -3.08 -13.56
N THR A 76 -4.94 -2.07 -14.39
CA THR A 76 -3.80 -1.98 -15.30
C THR A 76 -3.30 -0.55 -15.37
N LEU A 77 -1.98 -0.40 -15.39
CA LEU A 77 -1.30 0.79 -15.87
C LEU A 77 -0.59 0.40 -17.16
N THR A 78 -0.87 1.07 -18.28
CA THR A 78 -0.31 0.71 -19.59
C THR A 78 0.79 1.66 -20.07
N ALA A 79 0.80 2.88 -19.55
CA ALA A 79 1.76 3.91 -19.93
C ALA A 79 2.62 4.35 -18.73
N PRO A 80 3.86 4.85 -18.98
CA PRO A 80 4.62 5.53 -17.95
C PRO A 80 3.89 6.75 -17.39
N ILE A 81 3.98 6.97 -16.07
CA ILE A 81 3.28 8.05 -15.38
C ILE A 81 4.26 8.92 -14.57
N SER A 82 4.09 10.23 -14.62
CA SER A 82 4.87 11.20 -13.83
C SER A 82 4.15 11.65 -12.56
N GLN A 83 2.86 11.35 -12.44
CA GLN A 83 2.06 11.69 -11.27
C GLN A 83 0.97 10.64 -11.05
N ALA A 84 0.66 10.35 -9.79
CA ALA A 84 -0.44 9.50 -9.41
C ALA A 84 -1.01 9.84 -8.02
N GLU A 85 -2.27 9.48 -7.80
CA GLU A 85 -2.84 9.40 -6.45
C GLU A 85 -2.65 7.98 -5.91
N LEU A 86 -1.97 7.89 -4.75
CA LEU A 86 -1.88 6.68 -3.96
C LEU A 86 -2.91 6.71 -2.85
N THR A 87 -3.70 5.65 -2.72
CA THR A 87 -4.58 5.43 -1.56
C THR A 87 -4.23 4.10 -0.90
N VAL A 88 -3.83 4.14 0.37
CA VAL A 88 -3.60 2.96 1.22
C VAL A 88 -4.81 2.78 2.13
N TYR A 89 -5.33 1.58 2.19
CA TYR A 89 -6.39 1.19 3.12
C TYR A 89 -6.05 -0.15 3.77
N ALA A 90 -6.07 -0.19 5.10
CA ALA A 90 -5.85 -1.38 5.88
C ALA A 90 -7.00 -1.57 6.88
N ALA A 91 -7.51 -2.79 6.98
CA ALA A 91 -8.38 -3.21 8.08
C ALA A 91 -7.94 -4.59 8.56
N ILE A 92 -7.48 -4.64 9.81
CA ILE A 92 -6.82 -5.80 10.38
C ILE A 92 -7.62 -6.26 11.60
N TYR A 93 -8.13 -7.48 11.54
CA TYR A 93 -8.73 -8.12 12.69
C TYR A 93 -7.63 -8.39 13.72
N THR A 94 -7.95 -8.26 15.01
CA THR A 94 -7.04 -8.41 16.18
C THR A 94 -6.15 -7.22 16.53
N LEU A 95 -6.00 -6.22 15.65
CA LEU A 95 -5.23 -5.02 15.93
C LEU A 95 -6.13 -3.80 16.20
N THR A 96 -5.58 -2.81 16.91
CA THR A 96 -6.24 -1.53 17.15
C THR A 96 -6.03 -0.55 15.99
N ASP A 97 -6.91 0.46 15.87
CA ASP A 97 -6.74 1.54 14.88
C ASP A 97 -5.36 2.21 15.00
N ALA A 98 -4.85 2.39 16.22
CA ALA A 98 -3.54 2.98 16.48
C ALA A 98 -2.38 2.12 15.97
N GLN A 99 -2.42 0.80 16.18
CA GLN A 99 -1.39 -0.12 15.68
C GLN A 99 -1.37 -0.15 14.14
N VAL A 100 -2.55 -0.25 13.52
CA VAL A 100 -2.66 -0.28 12.06
C VAL A 100 -2.22 1.05 11.45
N ALA A 101 -2.62 2.18 12.05
CA ALA A 101 -2.18 3.50 11.62
C ALA A 101 -0.66 3.66 11.75
N ALA A 102 -0.06 3.25 12.88
CA ALA A 102 1.37 3.36 13.09
C ALA A 102 2.18 2.54 12.08
N ALA A 103 1.74 1.33 11.72
CA ALA A 103 2.40 0.52 10.69
C ALA A 103 2.30 1.17 9.31
N VAL A 104 1.12 1.65 8.92
CA VAL A 104 0.93 2.35 7.64
C VAL A 104 1.75 3.63 7.57
N ASP A 105 1.76 4.44 8.62
CA ASP A 105 2.48 5.71 8.66
C ASP A 105 4.00 5.51 8.64
N GLN A 106 4.51 4.52 9.38
CA GLN A 106 5.93 4.16 9.35
C GLN A 106 6.35 3.65 7.98
N ALA A 107 5.55 2.78 7.35
CA ALA A 107 5.85 2.27 6.01
C ALA A 107 5.89 3.40 4.98
N LEU A 108 4.94 4.35 5.05
CA LEU A 108 4.89 5.51 4.16
C LEU A 108 6.04 6.49 4.39
N ALA A 109 6.52 6.63 5.62
CA ALA A 109 7.65 7.49 5.96
C ALA A 109 9.00 6.91 5.54
N ALA A 110 9.14 5.57 5.59
CA ALA A 110 10.32 4.85 5.12
C ALA A 110 10.33 4.65 3.59
N ASP A 111 9.23 4.99 2.91
CA ASP A 111 9.02 4.60 1.53
C ASP A 111 9.96 5.30 0.56
N LEU A 112 10.90 4.52 0.02
CA LEU A 112 11.87 4.89 -1.01
C LEU A 112 11.22 5.18 -2.38
N PHE A 113 9.91 4.98 -2.51
CA PHE A 113 9.09 5.35 -3.69
C PHE A 113 9.07 6.86 -4.01
N THR A 114 9.81 7.64 -3.22
CA THR A 114 9.87 9.10 -3.19
C THR A 114 11.19 9.68 -3.72
N ALA A 115 12.10 8.87 -4.29
CA ALA A 115 13.32 9.39 -4.91
C ALA A 115 12.98 10.26 -6.14
N ALA A 116 12.81 11.56 -5.89
CA ALA A 116 13.12 12.64 -6.81
C ALA A 116 14.62 12.96 -6.66
#